data_AF-A0A958C4N6-F1
#
_entry.id   AF-A0A958C4N6-F1
#
_cell.length_a   1.000
_cell.length_b   1.000
_cell.length_c   1.000
_cell.angle_alpha   90.00
_cell.angle_beta   90.00
_cell.angle_gamma   90.00
#
_symmetry.space_group_name_H-M   'P 1'
#
loop_
_entity.id
_entity.type
_entity.pdbx_description
1 polymer ?
#
loop_
_entity_poly.entity_id
_entity_poly.type
_entity_poly.pdbx_seq_one_letter_code
_entity_poly.pdbx_strand_id
1 'polypeptide(L)'
;MLRTLRSRLIVSHILPILIIIPLMGIALIYAMESRVLLARSTTQLLDNAALVIELSSHQPQVWQDPEMAGQLTAEVAQYLDSRVMLLDGEGKLLASSDPQDAARVGQDLGLTDVAAVLSGQTRTQTHRSRNLDAEVTDVLMPALGSDGSVIGVVRMTHRLGNIYDDLLHMRDVVSAILVVGLLLGVVLALILASNLIRPVNQFVDEMQTMTASKELVTVPEVGIQEMQKLVQTFNILVERLHA
;
A
#
# COMPACT_ATOMS: atom_id res chain seq x y z
N MET A 1 37.32 -5.62 -5.57
CA MET A 1 37.25 -5.61 -4.09
C MET A 1 36.72 -6.92 -3.46
N LEU A 2 36.21 -7.89 -4.22
CA LEU A 2 35.85 -9.22 -3.67
C LEU A 2 37.03 -10.18 -3.78
N ARG A 3 38.01 -10.09 -2.85
CA ARG A 3 39.22 -10.93 -2.87
C ARG A 3 39.05 -12.28 -2.15
N THR A 4 38.03 -12.46 -1.33
CA THR A 4 37.82 -13.69 -0.55
C THR A 4 36.53 -14.39 -0.95
N LEU A 5 36.54 -15.74 -0.91
CA LEU A 5 35.35 -16.56 -1.10
C LEU A 5 34.22 -16.14 -0.14
N ARG A 6 34.58 -15.69 1.07
CA ARG A 6 33.67 -15.15 2.07
C ARG A 6 32.92 -13.92 1.59
N SER A 7 33.62 -12.90 1.09
CA SER A 7 32.93 -11.69 0.61
C SER A 7 32.12 -11.96 -0.65
N ARG A 8 32.58 -12.86 -1.52
CA ARG A 8 31.88 -13.22 -2.75
C ARG A 8 30.57 -13.97 -2.46
N LEU A 9 30.57 -14.89 -1.50
CA LEU A 9 29.38 -15.65 -1.08
C LEU A 9 28.37 -14.76 -0.35
N ILE A 10 28.85 -13.91 0.57
CA ILE A 10 28.05 -12.92 1.30
C ILE A 10 27.37 -11.98 0.32
N VAL A 11 28.12 -11.36 -0.60
CA VAL A 11 27.55 -10.42 -1.58
C VAL A 11 26.59 -11.13 -2.53
N SER A 12 26.89 -12.34 -2.98
CA SER A 12 26.00 -13.09 -3.89
C SER A 12 24.63 -13.42 -3.28
N HIS A 13 24.52 -13.62 -1.97
CA HIS A 13 23.27 -14.03 -1.32
C HIS A 13 22.58 -12.87 -0.59
N ILE A 14 23.33 -11.93 -0.03
CA ILE A 14 22.76 -10.74 0.64
C ILE A 14 22.26 -9.73 -0.40
N LEU A 15 22.99 -9.50 -1.49
CA LEU A 15 22.64 -8.45 -2.45
C LEU A 15 21.24 -8.66 -3.08
N PRO A 16 20.85 -9.88 -3.50
CA PRO A 16 19.49 -10.10 -4.00
C PRO A 16 18.43 -9.87 -2.93
N ILE A 17 18.65 -10.33 -1.69
CA ILE A 17 17.71 -10.13 -0.57
C ILE A 17 17.56 -8.63 -0.28
N LEU A 18 18.67 -7.89 -0.24
CA LEU A 18 18.73 -6.46 0.01
C LEU A 18 18.07 -5.62 -1.09
N ILE A 19 17.91 -6.17 -2.29
CA ILE A 19 17.26 -5.48 -3.42
C ILE A 19 15.79 -5.90 -3.54
N ILE A 20 15.51 -7.21 -3.52
CA ILE A 20 14.18 -7.77 -3.77
C ILE A 20 13.22 -7.41 -2.64
N ILE A 21 13.64 -7.50 -1.38
CA ILE A 21 12.76 -7.23 -0.23
C ILE A 21 12.28 -5.76 -0.22
N PRO A 22 13.16 -4.75 -0.34
CA PRO A 22 12.71 -3.36 -0.42
C PRO A 22 11.88 -3.07 -1.68
N LEU A 23 12.27 -3.63 -2.83
CA LEU A 23 11.53 -3.44 -4.07
C LEU A 23 10.10 -3.98 -3.96
N MET A 24 9.94 -5.16 -3.35
CA MET A 24 8.64 -5.77 -3.07
C MET A 24 7.83 -4.93 -2.07
N GLY A 25 8.47 -4.40 -1.04
CA GLY A 25 7.83 -3.49 -0.08
C GLY A 25 7.30 -2.21 -0.76
N ILE A 26 8.11 -1.59 -1.61
CA ILE A 26 7.70 -0.42 -2.41
C ILE A 26 6.53 -0.78 -3.33
N ALA A 27 6.60 -1.92 -4.02
CA ALA A 27 5.54 -2.38 -4.92
C ALA A 27 4.23 -2.64 -4.16
N LEU A 28 4.28 -3.20 -2.95
CA LEU A 28 3.10 -3.48 -2.13
C LEU A 28 2.44 -2.19 -1.65
N ILE A 29 3.23 -1.21 -1.17
CA ILE A 29 2.75 0.11 -0.77
C ILE A 29 2.05 0.79 -1.95
N TYR A 30 2.69 0.81 -3.11
CA TYR A 30 2.14 1.42 -4.32
C TYR A 30 0.86 0.73 -4.81
N ALA A 31 0.82 -0.61 -4.75
CA ALA A 31 -0.37 -1.38 -5.14
C ALA A 31 -1.56 -1.13 -4.20
N MET A 32 -1.31 -0.95 -2.89
CA MET A 32 -2.36 -0.61 -1.93
C MET A 32 -2.90 0.80 -2.14
N GLU A 33 -2.02 1.79 -2.25
CA GLU A 33 -2.38 3.20 -2.47
C GLU A 33 -3.23 3.37 -3.73
N SER A 34 -2.84 2.71 -4.83
CA SER A 34 -3.52 2.82 -6.12
C SER A 34 -4.84 2.04 -6.21
N ARG A 35 -4.99 0.89 -5.54
CA ARG A 35 -6.14 -0.01 -5.75
C ARG A 35 -7.20 -0.02 -4.65
N VAL A 36 -6.83 0.22 -3.39
CA VAL A 36 -7.76 -0.04 -2.27
C VAL A 36 -8.51 1.23 -1.83
N LEU A 37 -7.91 2.42 -1.95
CA LEU A 37 -8.44 3.64 -1.35
C LEU A 37 -9.35 4.47 -2.28
N LEU A 38 -9.00 4.59 -3.56
CA LEU A 38 -9.73 5.46 -4.48
C LEU A 38 -10.87 4.74 -5.22
N ALA A 39 -10.62 3.52 -5.70
CA ALA A 39 -11.57 2.81 -6.56
C ALA A 39 -12.79 2.28 -5.80
N ARG A 40 -12.60 1.71 -4.60
CA ARG A 40 -13.72 1.12 -3.84
C ARG A 40 -14.65 2.18 -3.25
N SER A 41 -14.09 3.27 -2.72
CA SER A 41 -14.84 4.38 -2.14
C SER A 41 -15.70 5.09 -3.19
N THR A 42 -15.16 5.30 -4.40
CA THR A 42 -15.90 5.99 -5.47
C THR A 42 -17.10 5.18 -5.97
N THR A 43 -16.94 3.86 -6.17
CA THR A 43 -18.07 3.01 -6.59
C THR A 43 -19.16 2.95 -5.52
N GLN A 44 -18.79 2.83 -4.24
CA GLN A 44 -19.76 2.87 -3.14
C GLN A 44 -20.50 4.21 -3.05
N LEU A 45 -19.79 5.33 -3.25
CA LEU A 45 -20.41 6.66 -3.32
C LEU A 45 -21.37 6.79 -4.52
N LEU A 46 -21.03 6.22 -5.67
CA LEU A 46 -21.91 6.20 -6.83
C LEU A 46 -23.19 5.39 -6.57
N ASP A 47 -23.06 4.19 -5.99
CA ASP A 47 -24.20 3.33 -5.64
C ASP A 47 -25.11 4.02 -4.62
N ASN A 48 -24.53 4.62 -3.58
CA ASN A 48 -25.28 5.37 -2.58
C ASN A 48 -25.95 6.62 -3.17
N ALA A 49 -25.29 7.34 -4.08
CA ALA A 49 -25.88 8.50 -4.74
C ALA A 49 -27.09 8.09 -5.60
N ALA A 50 -26.97 6.96 -6.31
CA ALA A 50 -28.06 6.39 -7.08
C ALA A 50 -29.25 5.99 -6.17
N LEU A 51 -28.98 5.44 -4.98
CA LEU A 51 -30.03 5.15 -3.99
C LEU A 51 -30.74 6.43 -3.51
N VAL A 52 -30.00 7.50 -3.24
CA VAL A 52 -30.60 8.79 -2.83
C VAL A 52 -31.46 9.37 -3.95
N ILE A 53 -31.00 9.28 -5.20
CA ILE A 53 -31.79 9.71 -6.37
C ILE A 53 -33.07 8.87 -6.48
N GLU A 54 -32.97 7.55 -6.35
CA GLU A 54 -34.12 6.65 -6.42
C GLU A 54 -35.13 6.92 -5.29
N LEU A 55 -34.67 7.24 -4.09
CA LEU A 55 -35.56 7.66 -2.99
C LEU A 55 -36.22 9.00 -3.29
N SER A 56 -35.47 9.95 -3.87
CA SER A 56 -36.00 11.28 -4.23
C SER A 56 -36.99 11.24 -5.40
N SER A 57 -36.92 10.24 -6.29
CA SER A 57 -37.82 10.11 -7.44
C SER A 57 -39.27 9.89 -7.01
N HIS A 58 -39.46 9.27 -5.83
CA HIS A 58 -40.77 9.04 -5.22
C HIS A 58 -41.34 10.30 -4.54
N GLN A 59 -40.52 11.34 -4.32
CA GLN A 59 -40.91 12.59 -3.68
C GLN A 59 -40.28 13.80 -4.42
N PRO A 60 -40.78 14.17 -5.62
CA PRO A 60 -40.18 15.23 -6.43
C PRO A 60 -40.11 16.60 -5.75
N GLN A 61 -40.94 16.82 -4.72
CA GLN A 61 -40.98 18.04 -3.90
C GLN A 61 -39.67 18.29 -3.14
N VAL A 62 -38.88 17.25 -2.90
CA VAL A 62 -37.54 17.34 -2.27
C VAL A 62 -36.61 18.29 -3.02
N TRP A 63 -36.80 18.47 -4.33
CA TRP A 63 -35.96 19.35 -5.15
C TRP A 63 -36.41 20.82 -5.16
N GLN A 64 -37.51 21.13 -4.48
CA GLN A 64 -38.10 22.47 -4.43
C GLN A 64 -38.26 22.99 -2.99
N ASP A 65 -38.41 22.08 -2.03
CA ASP A 65 -38.60 22.41 -0.62
C ASP A 65 -37.34 22.05 0.21
N PRO A 66 -36.59 23.05 0.71
CA PRO A 66 -35.44 22.85 1.58
C PRO A 66 -35.76 22.05 2.86
N GLU A 67 -36.99 22.12 3.38
CA GLU A 67 -37.37 21.40 4.59
C GLU A 67 -37.48 19.90 4.32
N MET A 68 -38.13 19.51 3.21
CA MET A 68 -38.20 18.11 2.77
C MET A 68 -36.83 17.57 2.38
N ALA A 69 -36.00 18.38 1.72
CA ALA A 69 -34.61 18.04 1.41
C ALA A 69 -33.79 17.80 2.70
N GLY A 70 -34.01 18.62 3.73
CA GLY A 70 -33.40 18.47 5.05
C GLY A 70 -33.78 17.15 5.73
N GLN A 71 -35.06 16.77 5.67
CA GLN A 71 -35.54 15.51 6.24
C GLN A 71 -34.91 14.29 5.54
N LEU A 72 -34.89 14.29 4.21
CA LEU A 72 -34.29 13.18 3.43
C LEU A 72 -32.79 13.06 3.71
N THR A 73 -32.05 14.17 3.69
CA THR A 73 -30.60 14.14 3.95
C THR A 73 -30.28 13.70 5.37
N ALA A 74 -31.09 14.10 6.37
CA ALA A 74 -30.94 13.66 7.75
C ALA A 74 -31.23 12.17 7.93
N GLU A 75 -32.27 11.63 7.28
CA GLU A 75 -32.61 10.21 7.32
C GLU A 75 -31.52 9.35 6.68
N VAL A 76 -31.10 9.71 5.47
CA VAL A 76 -30.06 9.00 4.72
C VAL A 76 -28.73 9.01 5.47
N ALA A 77 -28.38 10.13 6.13
CA ALA A 77 -27.13 10.25 6.87
C ALA A 77 -27.04 9.37 8.12
N GLN A 78 -28.15 8.81 8.61
CA GLN A 78 -28.12 7.81 9.69
C GLN A 78 -27.56 6.47 9.21
N TYR A 79 -27.70 6.17 7.91
CA TYR A 79 -27.30 4.90 7.31
C TYR A 79 -26.03 5.00 6.48
N LEU A 80 -25.65 6.21 6.06
CA LEU A 80 -24.47 6.46 5.23
C LEU A 80 -23.38 7.20 6.00
N ASP A 81 -22.17 6.65 6.00
CA ASP A 81 -20.97 7.29 6.57
C ASP A 81 -20.33 8.31 5.59
N SER A 82 -21.18 9.14 5.00
CA SER A 82 -20.79 10.13 3.98
C SER A 82 -21.69 11.35 4.08
N ARG A 83 -21.11 12.53 3.84
CA ARG A 83 -21.85 13.79 3.80
C ARG A 83 -22.67 13.85 2.52
N VAL A 84 -23.98 14.05 2.66
CA VAL A 84 -24.91 14.17 1.55
C VAL A 84 -25.33 15.62 1.43
N MET A 85 -25.37 16.12 0.21
CA MET A 85 -25.91 17.43 -0.16
C MET A 85 -26.89 17.26 -1.31
N LEU A 86 -28.00 17.98 -1.23
CA LEU A 86 -28.95 18.13 -2.32
C LEU A 86 -28.84 19.55 -2.85
N LEU A 87 -28.67 19.69 -4.16
CA LEU A 87 -28.67 20.96 -4.85
C LEU A 87 -29.88 21.03 -5.79
N ASP A 88 -30.44 22.23 -5.96
CA ASP A 88 -31.51 22.48 -6.92
C ASP A 88 -31.00 22.44 -8.37
N GLY A 89 -31.92 22.56 -9.33
CA GLY A 89 -31.58 22.63 -10.76
C GLY A 89 -30.77 23.87 -11.18
N GLU A 90 -30.59 24.84 -10.28
CA GLU A 90 -29.71 26.01 -10.48
C GLU A 90 -28.32 25.81 -9.84
N GLY A 91 -28.10 24.70 -9.12
CA GLY A 91 -26.86 24.40 -8.42
C GLY A 91 -26.73 25.04 -7.04
N LYS A 92 -27.82 25.56 -6.45
CA LYS A 92 -27.84 26.09 -5.09
C LYS A 92 -28.08 24.98 -4.08
N LEU A 93 -27.46 25.08 -2.91
CA LEU A 93 -27.62 24.10 -1.85
C LEU A 93 -29.03 24.14 -1.24
N LEU A 94 -29.79 23.05 -1.33
CA LEU A 94 -31.10 22.91 -0.67
C LEU A 94 -30.96 22.37 0.75
N ALA A 95 -30.16 21.32 0.91
CA ALA A 95 -29.96 20.68 2.21
C ALA A 95 -28.61 19.96 2.27
N SER A 96 -28.10 19.79 3.48
CA SER A 96 -26.98 18.91 3.76
C SER A 96 -27.17 18.14 5.05
N SER A 97 -26.61 16.95 5.11
CA SER A 97 -26.51 16.15 6.32
C SER A 97 -25.48 16.69 7.33
N ASP A 98 -24.61 17.63 6.95
CA ASP A 98 -23.62 18.22 7.84
C ASP A 98 -24.15 19.53 8.46
N PRO A 99 -24.26 19.63 9.80
CA PRO A 99 -24.72 20.85 10.46
C PRO A 99 -23.90 22.10 10.13
N GLN A 100 -22.62 21.95 9.73
CA GLN A 100 -21.77 23.08 9.35
C GLN A 100 -22.22 23.77 8.06
N ASP A 101 -23.05 23.11 7.25
CA ASP A 101 -23.59 23.69 6.02
C ASP A 101 -24.90 24.43 6.18
N ALA A 102 -25.52 24.41 7.36
CA ALA A 102 -26.82 25.05 7.58
C ALA A 102 -26.80 26.53 7.16
N ALA A 103 -25.69 27.23 7.38
CA ALA A 103 -25.52 28.64 6.99
C ALA A 103 -25.38 28.88 5.47
N ARG A 104 -25.19 27.81 4.68
CA ARG A 104 -24.93 27.85 3.24
C ARG A 104 -26.14 27.43 2.40
N VAL A 105 -27.23 27.00 3.04
CA VAL A 105 -28.49 26.70 2.36
C VAL A 105 -28.94 27.93 1.57
N GLY A 106 -29.31 27.72 0.31
CA GLY A 106 -29.68 28.75 -0.68
C GLY A 106 -28.50 29.41 -1.40
N GLN A 107 -27.25 29.08 -1.05
CA GLN A 107 -26.06 29.65 -1.70
C GLN A 107 -25.56 28.75 -2.83
N ASP A 108 -24.95 29.37 -3.84
CA ASP A 108 -24.13 28.68 -4.82
C ASP A 108 -22.81 28.27 -4.16
N LEU A 109 -22.47 26.99 -4.27
CA LEU A 109 -21.25 26.43 -3.67
C LEU A 109 -20.00 26.69 -4.53
N GLY A 110 -20.14 27.27 -5.73
CA GLY A 110 -19.02 27.61 -6.62
C GLY A 110 -18.25 26.37 -7.09
N LEU A 111 -18.96 25.25 -7.25
CA LEU A 111 -18.38 23.97 -7.61
C LEU A 111 -18.02 23.95 -9.10
N THR A 112 -16.75 23.72 -9.42
CA THR A 112 -16.21 23.76 -10.80
C THR A 112 -16.91 22.78 -11.76
N ASP A 113 -17.43 21.67 -11.24
CA ASP A 113 -18.04 20.61 -12.05
C ASP A 113 -19.58 20.64 -12.11
N VAL A 114 -20.24 21.58 -11.42
CA VAL A 114 -21.73 21.62 -11.38
C VAL A 114 -22.32 21.86 -12.76
N ALA A 115 -21.71 22.69 -13.60
CA ALA A 115 -22.20 22.92 -14.96
C ALA A 115 -22.22 21.65 -15.83
N ALA A 116 -21.21 20.78 -15.68
CA ALA A 116 -21.18 19.50 -16.37
C ALA A 116 -22.26 18.54 -15.83
N VAL A 117 -22.50 18.55 -14.53
CA VAL A 117 -23.50 17.71 -13.89
C VAL A 117 -24.92 18.14 -14.24
N LEU A 118 -25.17 19.45 -14.30
CA LEU A 118 -26.43 20.01 -14.79
C LEU A 118 -26.69 19.71 -16.28
N SER A 119 -25.67 19.30 -17.05
CA SER A 119 -25.85 18.76 -18.40
C SER A 119 -26.20 17.26 -18.45
N GLY A 120 -26.40 16.62 -17.29
CA GLY A 120 -26.71 15.19 -17.16
C GLY A 120 -25.49 14.27 -17.01
N GLN A 121 -24.29 14.81 -16.76
CA GLN A 121 -23.08 14.00 -16.61
C GLN A 121 -22.70 13.77 -15.14
N THR A 122 -22.62 12.52 -14.71
CA THR A 122 -22.05 12.19 -13.38
C THR A 122 -20.56 12.54 -13.34
N ARG A 123 -20.12 13.24 -12.28
CA ARG A 123 -18.72 13.63 -12.09
C ARG A 123 -18.19 13.11 -10.77
N THR A 124 -16.94 12.65 -10.79
CA THR A 124 -16.23 12.16 -9.62
C THR A 124 -14.89 12.88 -9.53
N GLN A 125 -14.61 13.52 -8.40
CA GLN A 125 -13.37 14.25 -8.18
C GLN A 125 -12.79 13.94 -6.80
N THR A 126 -11.47 13.83 -6.71
CA THR A 126 -10.76 13.80 -5.43
C THR A 126 -9.97 15.10 -5.31
N HIS A 127 -10.21 15.83 -4.23
CA HIS A 127 -9.59 17.13 -4.00
C HIS A 127 -9.45 17.40 -2.49
N ARG A 128 -8.61 18.36 -2.14
CA ARG A 128 -8.51 18.84 -0.76
C ARG A 128 -9.61 19.86 -0.49
N SER A 129 -10.54 19.53 0.40
CA SER A 129 -11.61 20.44 0.81
C SER A 129 -11.13 21.34 1.94
N ARG A 130 -11.18 22.67 1.70
CA ARG A 130 -10.85 23.67 2.73
C ARG A 130 -11.84 23.66 3.89
N ASN A 131 -13.11 23.34 3.62
CA ASN A 131 -14.17 23.36 4.62
C ASN A 131 -14.09 22.17 5.58
N LEU A 132 -13.63 21.02 5.06
CA LEU A 132 -13.49 19.79 5.83
C LEU A 132 -12.07 19.59 6.36
N ASP A 133 -11.13 20.47 5.99
CA ASP A 133 -9.68 20.39 6.24
C ASP A 133 -9.09 19.00 5.99
N ALA A 134 -9.54 18.35 4.91
CA ALA A 134 -9.20 16.98 4.60
C ALA A 134 -9.21 16.73 3.09
N GLU A 135 -8.56 15.65 2.68
CA GLU A 135 -8.74 15.11 1.34
C GLU A 135 -10.12 14.45 1.25
N VAL A 136 -10.87 14.76 0.21
CA VAL A 136 -12.25 14.26 0.05
C VAL A 136 -12.46 13.75 -1.36
N THR A 137 -13.26 12.70 -1.48
CA THR A 137 -13.80 12.25 -2.76
C THR A 137 -15.25 12.71 -2.85
N ASP A 138 -15.53 13.50 -3.88
CA ASP A 138 -16.86 13.95 -4.24
C ASP A 138 -17.39 13.14 -5.42
N VAL A 139 -18.66 12.76 -5.31
CA VAL A 139 -19.49 12.27 -6.40
C VAL A 139 -20.64 13.24 -6.58
N LEU A 140 -20.81 13.77 -7.78
CA LEU A 140 -21.93 14.60 -8.17
C LEU A 140 -22.74 13.85 -9.22
N MET A 141 -24.00 13.53 -8.89
CA MET A 141 -24.90 12.78 -9.74
C MET A 141 -26.18 13.58 -9.99
N PRO A 142 -26.57 13.79 -11.26
CA PRO A 142 -27.78 14.53 -11.58
C PRO A 142 -29.03 13.67 -11.33
N ALA A 143 -30.01 14.25 -10.66
CA ALA A 143 -31.35 13.68 -10.59
C ALA A 143 -32.14 14.13 -11.82
N LEU A 144 -32.65 13.17 -12.59
CA LEU A 144 -33.41 13.43 -13.81
C LEU A 144 -34.91 13.36 -13.53
N GLY A 145 -35.65 14.35 -14.01
CA GLY A 145 -37.11 14.35 -14.03
C GLY A 145 -37.66 13.40 -15.10
N SER A 146 -38.98 13.21 -15.09
CA SER A 146 -39.68 12.37 -16.08
C SER A 146 -39.53 12.84 -17.53
N ASP A 147 -39.17 14.12 -17.73
CA ASP A 147 -38.93 14.76 -19.03
C ASP A 147 -37.45 14.69 -19.47
N GLY A 148 -36.58 14.08 -18.66
CA GLY A 148 -35.14 14.02 -18.90
C GLY A 148 -34.39 15.29 -18.55
N SER A 149 -35.06 16.29 -17.95
CA SER A 149 -34.39 17.49 -17.43
C SER A 149 -33.73 17.21 -16.08
N VAL A 150 -32.66 17.93 -15.76
CA VAL A 150 -32.02 17.83 -14.44
C VAL A 150 -32.86 18.64 -13.44
N ILE A 151 -33.52 17.94 -12.53
CA ILE A 151 -34.36 18.55 -11.49
C ILE A 151 -33.56 18.91 -10.22
N GLY A 152 -32.37 18.33 -10.09
CA GLY A 152 -31.42 18.65 -9.03
C GLY A 152 -30.17 17.78 -9.08
N VAL A 153 -29.28 17.95 -8.10
CA VAL A 153 -28.01 17.23 -8.03
C VAL A 153 -27.83 16.66 -6.64
N VAL A 154 -27.50 15.36 -6.57
CA VAL A 154 -26.99 14.74 -5.34
C VAL A 154 -25.48 14.87 -5.35
N ARG A 155 -24.93 15.52 -4.33
CA ARG A 155 -23.50 15.48 -4.05
C ARG A 155 -23.25 14.62 -2.82
N MET A 156 -22.40 13.62 -2.98
CA MET A 156 -21.90 12.81 -1.89
C MET A 156 -20.42 13.10 -1.69
N THR A 157 -20.05 13.39 -0.45
CA THR A 157 -18.67 13.67 -0.06
C THR A 157 -18.28 12.66 1.00
N HIS A 158 -17.30 11.81 0.69
CA HIS A 158 -16.64 11.01 1.71
C HIS A 158 -15.34 11.69 2.12
N ARG A 159 -15.19 11.92 3.42
CA ARG A 159 -13.92 12.38 3.98
C ARG A 159 -12.98 11.18 3.94
N LEU A 160 -11.90 11.26 3.17
CA LEU A 160 -10.76 10.42 3.47
C LEU A 160 -10.27 10.95 4.82
N GLY A 161 -10.57 10.23 5.91
CA GLY A 161 -10.19 10.64 7.27
C GLY A 161 -8.67 10.82 7.39
N ASN A 162 -8.13 10.76 8.60
CA ASN A 162 -6.67 10.61 8.78
C ASN A 162 -6.18 9.21 8.30
N ILE A 163 -6.67 8.72 7.16
CA ILE A 163 -6.09 7.65 6.37
C ILE A 163 -4.62 7.95 6.09
N TYR A 164 -4.20 9.22 6.07
CA TYR A 164 -2.78 9.57 6.05
C TYR A 164 -2.04 9.07 7.31
N ASP A 165 -2.62 9.17 8.50
CA ASP A 165 -2.03 8.61 9.73
C ASP A 165 -2.10 7.09 9.74
N ASP A 166 -3.19 6.48 9.24
CA ASP A 166 -3.27 5.02 9.09
C ASP A 166 -2.27 4.50 8.04
N LEU A 167 -2.05 5.25 6.96
CA LEU A 167 -1.03 5.01 5.93
C LEU A 167 0.38 5.17 6.52
N LEU A 168 0.62 6.20 7.33
CA LEU A 168 1.88 6.40 8.02
C LEU A 168 2.13 5.24 8.99
N HIS A 169 1.12 4.83 9.75
CA HIS A 169 1.22 3.70 10.67
C HIS A 169 1.47 2.38 9.93
N MET A 170 0.76 2.11 8.84
CA MET A 170 1.00 0.94 8.00
C MET A 170 2.38 0.98 7.33
N ARG A 171 2.82 2.15 6.85
CA ARG A 171 4.18 2.34 6.32
C ARG A 171 5.21 2.05 7.39
N ASP A 172 4.97 2.48 8.62
CA ASP A 172 5.87 2.23 9.75
C ASP A 172 5.91 0.74 10.08
N VAL A 173 4.78 0.04 10.07
CA VAL A 173 4.72 -1.44 10.22
C VAL A 173 5.47 -2.15 9.08
N VAL A 174 5.22 -1.78 7.82
CA VAL A 174 5.91 -2.36 6.66
C VAL A 174 7.40 -2.09 6.73
N SER A 175 7.81 -0.87 7.08
CA SER A 175 9.22 -0.50 7.23
C SER A 175 9.88 -1.27 8.36
N ALA A 176 9.19 -1.48 9.49
CA ALA A 176 9.68 -2.29 10.60
C ALA A 176 9.89 -3.75 10.16
N ILE A 177 8.92 -4.33 9.45
CA ILE A 177 9.03 -5.70 8.90
C ILE A 177 10.20 -5.80 7.91
N LEU A 178 10.36 -4.81 7.02
CA LEU A 178 11.47 -4.75 6.07
C LEU A 178 12.82 -4.71 6.79
N VAL A 179 12.96 -3.84 7.81
CA VAL A 179 14.18 -3.70 8.60
C VAL A 179 14.50 -5.01 9.33
N VAL A 180 13.51 -5.62 9.99
CA VAL A 180 13.67 -6.90 10.68
C VAL A 180 14.06 -8.01 9.70
N GLY A 181 13.40 -8.09 8.55
CA GLY A 181 13.73 -9.05 7.48
C GLY A 181 15.14 -8.88 6.94
N LEU A 182 15.59 -7.63 6.75
CA LEU A 182 16.95 -7.30 6.35
C LEU A 182 17.98 -7.75 7.40
N LEU A 183 17.74 -7.43 8.67
CA LEU A 183 18.62 -7.84 9.77
C LEU A 183 18.74 -9.36 9.85
N LEU A 184 17.61 -10.07 9.77
CA LEU A 184 17.60 -11.53 9.76
C LEU A 184 18.38 -12.09 8.56
N GLY A 185 18.17 -11.55 7.36
CA GLY A 185 18.89 -11.96 6.15
C GLY A 185 20.41 -11.77 6.28
N VAL A 186 20.85 -10.65 6.85
CA VAL A 186 22.28 -10.38 7.12
C VAL A 186 22.84 -11.39 8.12
N VAL A 187 22.13 -11.64 9.23
CA VAL A 187 22.56 -12.61 10.25
C VAL A 187 22.68 -14.02 9.66
N LEU A 188 21.67 -14.48 8.92
CA LEU A 188 21.69 -15.77 8.24
C LEU A 188 22.86 -15.90 7.26
N ALA A 189 23.10 -14.87 6.45
CA ALA A 189 24.20 -14.89 5.49
C ALA A 189 25.58 -14.86 6.17
N LEU A 190 25.74 -14.15 7.29
CA LEU A 190 26.97 -14.17 8.08
C LEU A 190 27.22 -15.56 8.69
N ILE A 191 26.18 -16.23 9.18
CA ILE A 191 26.26 -17.60 9.71
C ILE A 191 26.67 -18.58 8.59
N LEU A 192 25.96 -18.57 7.46
CA LEU A 192 26.27 -19.44 6.32
C LEU A 192 27.70 -19.22 5.82
N ALA A 193 28.09 -17.97 5.57
CA ALA A 193 29.42 -17.64 5.09
C ALA A 193 30.52 -18.06 6.09
N SER A 194 30.26 -17.94 7.39
CA SER A 194 31.25 -18.33 8.40
C SER A 194 31.36 -19.86 8.52
N ASN A 195 30.26 -20.60 8.39
CA ASN A 195 30.27 -22.07 8.40
C ASN A 195 30.93 -22.67 7.16
N LEU A 196 30.79 -22.04 5.99
CA LEU A 196 31.39 -22.52 4.74
C LEU A 196 32.87 -22.17 4.61
N ILE A 197 33.30 -20.97 5.00
CA ILE A 197 34.69 -20.52 4.78
C ILE A 197 35.66 -21.01 5.86
N ARG A 198 35.24 -21.14 7.13
CA ARG A 198 36.17 -21.52 8.22
C ARG A 198 36.89 -22.85 7.95
N PRO A 199 36.22 -23.95 7.58
CA PRO A 199 36.88 -25.24 7.35
C PRO A 199 37.85 -25.18 6.15
N VAL A 200 37.49 -24.41 5.11
CA VAL A 200 38.33 -24.23 3.92
C VAL A 200 39.63 -23.53 4.27
N ASN A 201 39.57 -22.45 5.07
CA ASN A 201 40.77 -21.74 5.48
C ASN A 201 41.66 -22.59 6.40
N GLN A 202 41.07 -23.35 7.33
CA GLN A 202 41.82 -24.26 8.20
C GLN A 202 42.59 -25.31 7.38
N PHE A 203 41.94 -25.91 6.38
CA PHE A 203 42.59 -26.88 5.49
C PHE A 203 43.73 -26.25 4.67
N VAL A 204 43.54 -25.02 4.17
CA VAL A 204 44.58 -24.30 3.42
C VAL A 204 45.77 -23.95 4.33
N ASP A 205 45.52 -23.47 5.53
CA ASP A 205 46.56 -23.13 6.50
C ASP A 205 47.38 -24.38 6.89
N GLU A 206 46.71 -25.51 7.14
CA GLU A 206 47.38 -26.78 7.44
C GLU A 206 48.27 -27.27 6.28
N MET A 207 47.77 -27.22 5.04
CA MET A 207 48.58 -27.56 3.86
C MET A 207 49.78 -26.61 3.67
N GLN A 208 49.63 -25.32 3.97
CA GLN A 208 50.74 -24.35 3.92
C GLN A 208 51.80 -24.69 4.96
N THR A 209 51.41 -25.04 6.19
CA THR A 209 52.35 -25.49 7.23
C THR A 209 53.05 -26.79 6.88
N MET A 210 52.37 -27.76 6.25
CA MET A 210 53.00 -29.01 5.77
C MET A 210 54.03 -28.74 4.68
N THR A 211 53.70 -27.85 3.73
CA THR A 211 54.63 -27.49 2.65
C THR A 211 55.87 -26.76 3.20
N ALA A 212 55.69 -25.91 4.21
CA ALA A 212 56.79 -25.18 4.85
C ALA A 212 57.68 -26.09 5.73
N SER A 213 57.08 -27.06 6.45
CA SER A 213 57.79 -27.99 7.33
C SER A 213 58.39 -29.19 6.60
N LYS A 214 57.96 -29.47 5.35
CA LYS A 214 58.26 -30.70 4.58
C LYS A 214 57.83 -32.00 5.26
N GLU A 215 56.96 -31.90 6.25
CA GLU A 215 56.44 -33.03 7.00
C GLU A 215 55.00 -33.29 6.56
N LEU A 216 54.74 -34.49 6.06
CA LEU A 216 53.43 -34.90 5.59
C LEU A 216 52.68 -35.53 6.76
N VAL A 217 51.55 -34.95 7.15
CA VAL A 217 50.71 -35.45 8.26
C VAL A 217 49.26 -35.51 7.77
N THR A 218 48.45 -36.40 8.33
CA THR A 218 47.02 -36.47 8.00
C THR A 218 46.24 -35.35 8.69
N VAL A 219 45.23 -34.84 8.00
CA VAL A 219 44.37 -33.72 8.45
C VAL A 219 43.04 -34.26 8.98
N PRO A 220 42.50 -33.74 10.11
CA PRO A 220 41.20 -34.16 10.61
C PRO A 220 40.03 -33.81 9.66
N GLU A 221 39.08 -34.74 9.51
CA GLU A 221 37.91 -34.60 8.63
C GLU A 221 36.82 -33.69 9.26
N VAL A 222 36.98 -32.37 9.13
CA VAL A 222 36.06 -31.37 9.68
C VAL A 222 35.30 -30.64 8.57
N GLY A 223 33.98 -30.46 8.74
CA GLY A 223 33.14 -29.64 7.86
C GLY A 223 31.98 -30.40 7.20
N ILE A 224 31.43 -29.82 6.13
CA ILE A 224 30.35 -30.42 5.32
C ILE A 224 30.84 -31.65 4.54
N GLN A 225 29.91 -32.47 4.04
CA GLN A 225 30.23 -33.75 3.37
C GLN A 225 31.23 -33.60 2.22
N GLU A 226 31.14 -32.51 1.46
CA GLU A 226 32.06 -32.20 0.35
C GLU A 226 33.49 -31.94 0.85
N MET A 227 33.64 -31.24 1.98
CA MET A 227 34.95 -31.00 2.61
C MET A 227 35.52 -32.27 3.20
N GLN A 228 34.69 -33.09 3.86
CA GLN A 228 35.13 -34.39 4.39
C GLN A 228 35.68 -35.29 3.27
N LYS A 229 34.97 -35.39 2.14
CA LYS A 229 35.44 -36.13 0.96
C LYS A 229 36.77 -35.61 0.42
N LEU A 230 36.97 -34.29 0.42
CA LEU A 230 38.23 -33.69 -0.03
C LEU A 230 39.39 -34.04 0.90
N VAL A 231 39.20 -33.87 2.22
CA VAL A 231 40.21 -34.21 3.24
C VAL A 231 40.53 -35.70 3.22
N GLN A 232 39.52 -36.56 3.08
CA GLN A 232 39.70 -38.01 3.00
C GLN A 232 40.52 -38.40 1.77
N THR A 233 40.23 -37.81 0.61
CA THR A 233 41.00 -38.05 -0.62
C THR A 233 42.45 -37.59 -0.48
N PHE A 234 42.67 -36.46 0.18
CA PHE A 234 44.00 -35.93 0.48
C PHE A 234 44.78 -36.87 1.42
N ASN A 235 44.15 -37.31 2.51
CA ASN A 235 44.78 -38.23 3.47
C ASN A 235 45.19 -39.56 2.83
N ILE A 236 44.36 -40.13 1.94
CA ILE A 236 44.72 -41.32 1.16
C ILE A 236 45.97 -41.09 0.31
N LEU A 237 46.12 -39.90 -0.28
CA LEU A 237 47.27 -39.55 -1.09
C LEU A 237 48.54 -39.39 -0.25
N VAL A 238 48.42 -38.78 0.94
CA VAL A 238 49.50 -38.67 1.93
C VAL A 238 49.96 -40.05 2.41
N GLU A 239 49.04 -40.96 2.71
CA GLU A 239 49.37 -42.34 3.10
C GLU A 239 50.13 -43.08 2.00
N ARG A 240 49.72 -42.91 0.73
CA ARG A 240 50.40 -43.52 -0.41
C ARG A 240 51.80 -42.98 -0.69
N LEU A 241 52.09 -41.74 -0.31
CA LEU A 241 53.42 -41.15 -0.49
C LEU A 241 54.40 -41.53 0.62
N HIS A 242 53.89 -41.97 1.78
CA HIS A 242 54.72 -42.50 2.87
C HIS A 242 55.02 -43.99 2.74
N ALA A 243 54.21 -44.73 1.97
CA ALA A 243 54.41 -46.15 1.67
C ALA A 243 55.49 -46.35 0.59
#